data_AF-A0A8T4LS32-F1
#
_entry.id   AF-A0A8T4LS32-F1
#
_cell.length_a   1.000
_cell.length_b   1.000
_cell.length_c   1.000
_cell.angle_alpha   90.00
_cell.angle_beta   90.00
_cell.angle_gamma   90.00
#
_symmetry.space_group_name_H-M   'P 1'
#
loop_
_entity.id
_entity.type
_entity.pdbx_description
1 polymer ?
#
loop_
_entity_poly.entity_id
_entity_poly.type
_entity_poly.pdbx_seq_one_letter_code
_entity_poly.pdbx_strand_id
1 'polypeptide(L)'
;MPRGKRIVIEKKIKDPIIGKLKGITADSLGSARGEVAQTLNESIENIVSQAKSLYEQDRLEKERLKSLGLFTLEEAYDELRKGGINISFRAFGGRVERRSVRSEKIGKKRLIPRPVVHDWIALNKDFYSVKSAYKELAKVEKLNLRAFIGRIEKRSIPSIKIGTARWVPRAAIDSLVHVNKNYYGVGDAVSTLSSKGVKIKRNAFERRLDRNRIPHDKIGGKRMIAKEVLDELISKELALAQRPRMN
;
A
#
# COMPACT_ATOMS: atom_id res chain seq x y z
N MET A 1 -5.99 52.10 0.46
CA MET A 1 -6.40 51.07 1.44
C MET A 1 -5.23 50.13 1.70
N PRO A 2 -4.78 49.96 2.96
CA PRO A 2 -3.71 49.00 3.25
C PRO A 2 -4.23 47.60 2.93
N ARG A 3 -3.55 46.89 2.02
CA ARG A 3 -3.86 45.50 1.68
C ARG A 3 -3.77 44.67 2.98
N GLY A 4 -4.87 44.02 3.37
CA GLY A 4 -4.98 43.30 4.64
C GLY A 4 -3.74 42.46 4.99
N LYS A 5 -3.35 42.48 6.28
CA LYS A 5 -2.16 41.81 6.81
C LYS A 5 -2.06 40.37 6.26
N ARG A 6 -0.93 40.06 5.63
CA ARG A 6 -0.69 38.76 5.00
C ARG A 6 -0.42 37.72 6.08
N ILE A 7 -1.31 36.73 6.23
CA ILE A 7 -1.03 35.57 7.07
C ILE A 7 -0.17 34.60 6.27
N VAL A 8 1.03 34.35 6.79
CA VAL A 8 1.93 33.29 6.33
C VAL A 8 2.13 32.34 7.52
N ILE A 9 2.05 31.04 7.23
CA ILE A 9 2.31 30.00 8.22
C ILE A 9 3.70 29.45 7.91
N GLU A 10 4.62 29.66 8.84
CA GLU A 10 6.02 29.24 8.69
C GLU A 10 6.24 27.81 9.19
N LYS A 11 5.35 27.32 10.08
CA LYS A 11 5.43 25.97 10.65
C LYS A 11 5.12 24.93 9.57
N LYS A 12 6.17 24.36 8.98
CA LYS A 12 6.08 23.21 8.07
C LYS A 12 6.32 21.91 8.86
N ILE A 13 5.32 21.04 8.89
CA ILE A 13 5.45 19.73 9.53
C ILE A 13 6.15 18.78 8.57
N LYS A 14 7.33 18.30 8.95
CA LYS A 14 8.06 17.27 8.22
C LYS A 14 7.64 15.90 8.74
N ASP A 15 6.62 15.32 8.13
CA ASP A 15 6.16 13.97 8.49
C ASP A 15 6.92 12.91 7.66
N PRO A 16 7.72 12.03 8.29
CA PRO A 16 8.44 10.98 7.58
C PRO A 16 7.51 9.97 6.89
N ILE A 17 6.28 9.81 7.37
CA ILE A 17 5.29 8.89 6.79
C ILE A 17 4.83 9.37 5.41
N ILE A 18 4.69 10.69 5.22
CA ILE A 18 4.39 11.27 3.90
C ILE A 18 5.54 11.02 2.93
N GLY A 19 6.78 11.17 3.38
CA GLY A 19 7.96 10.85 2.58
C GLY A 19 7.94 9.40 2.09
N LYS A 20 7.69 8.45 3.01
CA LYS A 20 7.54 7.03 2.68
C LYS A 20 6.42 6.79 1.66
N LEU A 21 5.24 7.37 1.87
CA LEU A 21 4.10 7.21 0.97
C LEU A 21 4.40 7.72 -0.46
N LYS A 22 5.07 8.86 -0.57
CA LYS A 22 5.47 9.43 -1.88
C LYS A 22 6.53 8.57 -2.59
N GLY A 23 7.39 7.88 -1.83
CA GLY A 23 8.39 6.97 -2.36
C GLY A 23 7.84 5.64 -2.89
N ILE A 24 6.62 5.25 -2.50
CA ILE A 24 5.99 4.02 -2.98
C ILE A 24 5.27 4.32 -4.32
N THR A 25 5.93 4.04 -5.44
CA THR A 25 5.36 4.19 -6.78
C THR A 25 5.07 2.82 -7.41
N ALA A 26 4.17 2.79 -8.41
CA ALA A 26 3.88 1.56 -9.12
C ALA A 26 5.12 1.01 -9.85
N ASP A 27 5.97 1.90 -10.37
CA ASP A 27 7.18 1.56 -11.11
C ASP A 27 8.24 0.98 -10.18
N SER A 28 8.46 1.60 -9.00
CA SER A 28 9.43 1.07 -8.02
C SER A 28 9.01 -0.31 -7.49
N LEU A 29 7.70 -0.54 -7.30
CA LEU A 29 7.17 -1.85 -6.94
C LEU A 29 7.38 -2.87 -8.07
N GLY A 30 7.19 -2.44 -9.32
CA GLY A 30 7.38 -3.27 -10.52
C GLY A 30 8.82 -3.76 -10.63
N SER A 31 9.79 -2.86 -10.53
CA SER A 31 11.22 -3.19 -10.59
C SER A 31 11.65 -4.12 -9.46
N ALA A 32 11.32 -3.78 -8.21
CA ALA A 32 11.64 -4.63 -7.06
C ALA A 32 11.01 -6.02 -7.18
N ARG A 33 9.79 -6.11 -7.72
CA ARG A 33 9.15 -7.40 -7.95
C ARG A 33 9.80 -8.20 -9.08
N GLY A 34 10.28 -7.53 -10.13
CA GLY A 34 11.00 -8.16 -11.23
C GLY A 34 12.26 -8.88 -10.74
N GLU A 35 13.06 -8.22 -9.91
CA GLU A 35 14.27 -8.79 -9.30
C GLU A 35 13.95 -10.02 -8.43
N VAL A 36 12.91 -9.93 -7.59
CA VAL A 36 12.46 -11.06 -6.77
C VAL A 36 11.94 -12.21 -7.67
N ALA A 37 11.24 -11.91 -8.75
CA ALA A 37 10.73 -12.95 -9.66
C ALA A 37 11.87 -13.67 -10.40
N GLN A 38 12.91 -12.94 -10.82
CA GLN A 38 14.07 -13.50 -11.48
C GLN A 38 14.83 -14.44 -10.53
N THR A 39 15.18 -13.96 -9.34
CA THR A 39 15.87 -14.77 -8.31
C THR A 39 15.05 -16.00 -7.88
N LEU A 40 13.72 -15.88 -7.78
CA LEU A 40 12.84 -17.01 -7.53
C LEU A 40 12.88 -18.03 -8.66
N ASN A 41 12.84 -17.59 -9.93
CA ASN A 41 12.87 -18.50 -11.07
C ASN A 41 14.19 -19.25 -11.15
N GLU A 42 15.32 -18.57 -10.97
CA GLU A 42 16.66 -19.18 -10.93
C GLU A 42 16.76 -20.22 -9.80
N SER A 43 16.27 -19.88 -8.61
CA SER A 43 16.25 -20.81 -7.47
C SER A 43 15.38 -22.04 -7.75
N ILE A 44 14.20 -21.85 -8.34
CA ILE A 44 13.30 -22.95 -8.68
C ILE A 44 13.90 -23.85 -9.75
N GLU A 45 14.51 -23.27 -10.79
CA GLU A 45 15.15 -24.04 -11.87
C GLU A 45 16.30 -24.89 -11.36
N ASN A 46 17.14 -24.36 -10.46
CA ASN A 46 18.21 -25.09 -9.80
C ASN A 46 17.69 -26.27 -8.95
N ILE A 47 16.63 -26.05 -8.17
CA ILE A 47 16.01 -27.11 -7.36
C ILE A 47 15.42 -28.21 -8.25
N VAL A 48 14.73 -27.81 -9.32
CA VAL A 48 14.05 -28.73 -10.23
C VAL A 48 15.07 -29.54 -11.05
N SER A 49 16.15 -28.92 -11.53
CA SER A 49 17.19 -29.62 -12.29
C SER A 49 17.91 -30.66 -11.42
N GLN A 50 18.27 -30.31 -10.19
CA GLN A 50 18.85 -31.24 -9.21
C GLN A 50 17.91 -32.42 -8.92
N ALA A 51 16.63 -32.14 -8.71
CA ALA A 51 15.66 -33.18 -8.42
C ALA A 51 15.39 -34.10 -9.62
N LYS A 52 15.41 -33.58 -10.86
CA LYS A 52 15.32 -34.39 -12.08
C LYS A 52 16.55 -35.28 -12.26
N SER A 53 17.75 -34.75 -12.05
CA SER A 53 18.98 -35.54 -12.12
C SER A 53 18.98 -36.70 -11.12
N LEU A 54 18.52 -36.46 -9.88
CA LEU A 54 18.40 -37.51 -8.87
C LEU A 54 17.33 -38.56 -9.20
N TYR A 55 16.28 -38.16 -9.92
CA TYR A 55 15.27 -39.09 -10.42
C TYR A 55 15.85 -40.00 -11.51
N GLU A 56 16.59 -39.45 -12.47
CA GLU A 56 17.25 -40.21 -13.54
C GLU A 56 18.29 -41.20 -13.00
N GLN A 57 18.88 -40.92 -11.84
CA GLN A 57 19.81 -41.81 -11.15
C GLN A 57 19.15 -42.84 -10.23
N ASP A 58 17.81 -42.94 -10.21
CA ASP A 58 17.02 -43.80 -9.32
C ASP A 58 17.32 -43.60 -7.80
N ARG A 59 17.84 -42.42 -7.41
CA ARG A 59 18.24 -42.09 -6.03
C ARG A 59 17.22 -41.23 -5.28
N LEU A 60 15.97 -41.21 -5.77
CA LEU A 60 14.95 -40.27 -5.32
C LEU A 60 14.23 -40.74 -4.06
N GLU A 61 14.76 -40.37 -2.90
CA GLU A 61 14.10 -40.58 -1.60
C GLU A 61 13.24 -39.39 -1.17
N LYS A 62 12.16 -39.65 -0.41
CA LYS A 62 11.22 -38.61 0.07
C LYS A 62 11.91 -37.56 0.94
N GLU A 63 12.86 -37.98 1.79
CA GLU A 63 13.62 -37.09 2.66
C GLU A 63 14.59 -36.20 1.87
N ARG A 64 15.21 -36.75 0.83
CA ARG A 64 16.08 -35.99 -0.08
C ARG A 64 15.30 -34.92 -0.84
N LEU A 65 14.10 -35.22 -1.34
CA LEU A 65 13.23 -34.22 -1.98
C LEU A 65 12.92 -33.04 -1.04
N LYS A 66 12.63 -33.34 0.23
CA LYS A 66 12.39 -32.31 1.24
C LYS A 66 13.65 -31.48 1.52
N SER A 67 14.83 -32.12 1.57
CA SER A 67 16.11 -31.44 1.73
C SER A 67 16.45 -30.49 0.57
N LEU A 68 16.03 -30.84 -0.65
CA LEU A 68 16.15 -29.98 -1.85
C LEU A 68 15.13 -28.83 -1.85
N GLY A 69 14.22 -28.78 -0.88
CA GLY A 69 13.18 -27.75 -0.81
C GLY A 69 12.01 -28.03 -1.73
N LEU A 70 11.65 -29.30 -1.98
CA LEU A 70 10.43 -29.67 -2.68
C LEU A 70 9.41 -30.25 -1.69
N PHE A 71 8.25 -29.64 -1.62
CA PHE A 71 7.18 -30.05 -0.71
C PHE A 71 6.08 -30.82 -1.40
N THR A 72 5.45 -31.71 -0.65
CA THR A 72 4.14 -32.25 -1.01
C THR A 72 3.07 -31.17 -0.86
N LEU A 73 1.86 -31.44 -1.37
CA LEU A 73 0.73 -30.52 -1.22
C LEU A 73 0.39 -30.25 0.25
N GLU A 74 0.46 -31.28 1.09
CA GLU A 74 0.19 -31.19 2.54
C GLU A 74 1.25 -30.35 3.26
N GLU A 75 2.53 -30.64 3.01
CA GLU A 75 3.63 -29.90 3.63
C GLU A 75 3.62 -28.41 3.25
N ALA A 76 3.38 -28.12 1.96
CA ALA A 76 3.27 -26.74 1.49
C ALA A 76 2.07 -26.02 2.13
N TYR A 77 0.93 -26.70 2.29
CA TYR A 77 -0.24 -26.14 2.95
C TYR A 77 0.02 -25.84 4.43
N ASP A 78 0.67 -26.75 5.15
CA ASP A 78 0.99 -26.56 6.56
C ASP A 78 1.94 -25.38 6.76
N GLU A 79 2.92 -25.19 5.87
CA GLU A 79 3.83 -24.05 5.93
C GLU A 79 3.10 -22.73 5.61
N LEU A 80 2.19 -22.70 4.63
CA LEU A 80 1.33 -21.54 4.36
C LEU A 80 0.45 -21.19 5.57
N ARG A 81 -0.13 -22.20 6.23
CA ARG A 81 -0.97 -22.02 7.42
C ARG A 81 -0.16 -21.47 8.58
N LYS A 82 1.05 -21.99 8.82
CA LYS A 82 2.01 -21.44 9.81
C LYS A 82 2.40 -20.01 9.48
N GLY A 83 2.54 -19.68 8.20
CA GLY A 83 2.76 -18.31 7.70
C GLY A 83 1.57 -17.36 7.81
N GLY A 84 0.44 -17.79 8.40
CA GLY A 84 -0.72 -16.94 8.64
C GLY A 84 -1.63 -16.73 7.42
N ILE A 85 -1.50 -17.54 6.37
CA ILE A 85 -2.39 -17.48 5.21
C ILE A 85 -3.64 -18.31 5.52
N ASN A 86 -4.78 -17.63 5.65
CA ASN A 86 -6.06 -18.27 5.90
C ASN A 86 -6.72 -18.71 4.58
N ILE A 87 -6.28 -19.86 4.06
CA ILE A 87 -6.87 -20.55 2.90
C ILE A 87 -7.24 -21.97 3.32
N SER A 88 -8.34 -22.52 2.79
CA SER A 88 -8.67 -23.93 3.02
C SER A 88 -7.80 -24.85 2.15
N PHE A 89 -7.50 -26.06 2.65
CA PHE A 89 -6.72 -27.06 1.90
C PHE A 89 -7.29 -27.31 0.50
N ARG A 90 -8.61 -27.45 0.39
CA ARG A 90 -9.31 -27.60 -0.90
C ARG A 90 -9.08 -26.42 -1.84
N ALA A 91 -9.16 -25.19 -1.34
CA ALA A 91 -8.92 -23.99 -2.15
C ALA A 91 -7.45 -23.89 -2.58
N PHE A 92 -6.52 -24.29 -1.72
CA PHE A 92 -5.10 -24.35 -2.06
C PHE A 92 -4.82 -25.40 -3.14
N GLY A 93 -5.30 -26.64 -2.98
CA GLY A 93 -5.21 -27.70 -3.98
C GLY A 93 -5.75 -27.27 -5.35
N GLY A 94 -6.94 -26.65 -5.37
CA GLY A 94 -7.52 -26.11 -6.60
C GLY A 94 -6.67 -25.03 -7.28
N ARG A 95 -5.89 -24.24 -6.53
CA ARG A 95 -4.96 -23.24 -7.11
C ARG A 95 -3.71 -23.89 -7.71
N VAL A 96 -3.23 -24.97 -7.09
CA VAL A 96 -2.11 -25.77 -7.62
C VAL A 96 -2.52 -26.46 -8.91
N GLU A 97 -3.71 -27.06 -8.94
CA GLU A 97 -4.28 -27.69 -10.15
C GLU A 97 -4.47 -26.70 -11.30
N ARG A 98 -5.01 -25.51 -11.00
CA ARG A 98 -5.17 -24.41 -11.98
C ARG A 98 -3.86 -23.70 -12.33
N ARG A 99 -2.71 -24.18 -11.82
CA ARG A 99 -1.37 -23.59 -12.03
C ARG A 99 -1.24 -22.13 -11.62
N SER A 100 -2.12 -21.66 -10.75
CA SER A 100 -1.97 -20.34 -10.11
C SER A 100 -0.87 -20.34 -9.05
N VAL A 101 -0.55 -21.52 -8.50
CA VAL A 101 0.65 -21.81 -7.72
C VAL A 101 1.57 -22.64 -8.59
N ARG A 102 2.83 -22.22 -8.73
CA ARG A 102 3.82 -22.98 -9.49
C ARG A 102 4.09 -24.30 -8.79
N SER A 103 3.96 -25.39 -9.55
CA SER A 103 4.22 -26.74 -9.09
C SER A 103 4.82 -27.53 -10.23
N GLU A 104 5.74 -28.42 -9.88
CA GLU A 104 6.56 -29.15 -10.84
C GLU A 104 6.28 -30.64 -10.69
N LYS A 105 6.16 -31.35 -11.81
CA LYS A 105 5.95 -32.80 -11.82
C LYS A 105 7.31 -33.48 -11.90
N ILE A 106 7.66 -34.22 -10.85
CA ILE A 106 8.91 -34.99 -10.77
C ILE A 106 8.52 -36.46 -10.62
N GLY A 107 8.81 -37.25 -11.66
CA GLY A 107 8.29 -38.61 -11.82
C GLY A 107 6.76 -38.64 -11.78
N LYS A 108 6.20 -39.42 -10.86
CA LYS A 108 4.74 -39.56 -10.67
C LYS A 108 4.14 -38.54 -9.69
N LYS A 109 4.95 -37.74 -8.99
CA LYS A 109 4.49 -36.82 -7.94
C LYS A 109 4.53 -35.36 -8.42
N ARG A 110 3.56 -34.57 -7.99
CA ARG A 110 3.56 -33.12 -8.15
C ARG A 110 4.06 -32.49 -6.86
N LEU A 111 5.12 -31.70 -6.96
CA LEU A 111 5.80 -31.08 -5.83
C LEU A 111 5.79 -29.57 -5.99
N ILE A 112 5.83 -28.87 -4.87
CA ILE A 112 5.82 -27.41 -4.80
C ILE A 112 7.18 -26.97 -4.29
N PRO A 113 7.94 -26.18 -5.07
CA PRO A 113 9.19 -25.62 -4.59
C PRO A 113 8.96 -24.70 -3.39
N ARG A 114 9.76 -24.89 -2.35
CA ARG A 114 9.78 -24.09 -1.12
C ARG A 114 9.86 -22.58 -1.38
N PRO A 115 10.65 -22.07 -2.34
CA PRO A 115 10.66 -20.64 -2.64
C PRO A 115 9.29 -20.06 -3.03
N VAL A 116 8.43 -20.86 -3.69
CA VAL A 116 7.07 -20.43 -4.08
C VAL A 116 6.19 -20.22 -2.85
N VAL A 117 6.32 -21.10 -1.86
CA VAL A 117 5.57 -21.01 -0.59
C VAL A 117 6.00 -19.77 0.20
N HIS A 118 7.32 -19.56 0.34
CA HIS A 118 7.85 -18.40 1.04
C HIS A 118 7.50 -17.08 0.37
N ASP A 119 7.55 -17.03 -0.96
CA ASP A 119 7.11 -15.86 -1.72
C ASP A 119 5.66 -15.50 -1.41
N TRP A 120 4.77 -16.50 -1.36
CA TRP A 120 3.38 -16.29 -0.98
C TRP A 120 3.22 -15.76 0.45
N ILE A 121 3.99 -16.27 1.40
CA ILE A 121 3.99 -15.79 2.79
C ILE A 121 4.47 -14.33 2.84
N ALA A 122 5.56 -14.01 2.15
CA ALA A 122 6.10 -12.66 2.04
C ALA A 122 5.08 -11.69 1.42
N LEU A 123 4.42 -12.10 0.32
CA LEU A 123 3.37 -11.30 -0.30
C LEU A 123 2.20 -11.04 0.66
N ASN A 124 1.77 -12.02 1.43
CA ASN A 124 0.69 -11.84 2.41
C ASN A 124 1.10 -10.93 3.58
N LYS A 125 2.39 -10.91 3.92
CA LYS A 125 2.95 -10.05 4.96
C LYS A 125 3.07 -8.59 4.49
N ASP A 126 3.59 -8.37 3.28
CA ASP A 126 3.95 -7.03 2.82
C ASP A 126 2.81 -6.33 2.06
N PHE A 127 1.85 -7.11 1.54
CA PHE A 127 0.73 -6.60 0.76
C PHE A 127 -0.63 -6.98 1.35
N TYR A 128 -1.61 -6.14 1.06
CA TYR A 128 -3.02 -6.42 1.20
C TYR A 128 -3.61 -6.85 -0.14
N SER A 129 -4.61 -7.73 -0.07
CA SER A 129 -5.58 -7.86 -1.15
C SER A 129 -6.37 -6.56 -1.31
N VAL A 130 -6.93 -6.30 -2.50
CA VAL A 130 -7.77 -5.10 -2.73
C VAL A 130 -8.91 -4.99 -1.71
N LYS A 131 -9.56 -6.12 -1.37
CA LYS A 131 -10.67 -6.13 -0.39
C LYS A 131 -10.19 -5.83 1.03
N SER A 132 -9.05 -6.38 1.46
CA SER A 132 -8.51 -6.12 2.79
C SER A 132 -7.98 -4.69 2.91
N ALA A 133 -7.28 -4.20 1.89
CA ALA A 133 -6.82 -2.81 1.81
C ALA A 133 -7.99 -1.82 1.93
N TYR A 134 -9.08 -2.10 1.21
CA TYR A 134 -10.32 -1.32 1.33
C TYR A 134 -10.88 -1.34 2.76
N LYS A 135 -10.99 -2.52 3.38
CA LYS A 135 -11.52 -2.66 4.74
C LYS A 135 -10.70 -1.84 5.74
N GLU A 136 -9.37 -1.84 5.64
CA GLU A 136 -8.52 -1.05 6.52
C GLU A 136 -8.71 0.46 6.32
N LEU A 137 -8.73 0.93 5.06
CA LEU A 137 -8.91 2.36 4.78
C LEU A 137 -10.32 2.85 5.15
N ALA A 138 -11.35 2.02 4.93
CA ALA A 138 -12.75 2.35 5.20
C ALA A 138 -13.06 2.54 6.69
N LYS A 139 -12.18 2.10 7.61
CA LYS A 139 -12.31 2.38 9.06
C LYS A 139 -12.15 3.87 9.37
N VAL A 140 -11.45 4.62 8.52
CA VAL A 140 -11.13 6.04 8.75
C VAL A 140 -11.78 6.94 7.72
N GLU A 141 -11.95 6.46 6.49
CA GLU A 141 -12.54 7.22 5.39
C GLU A 141 -13.87 6.62 4.96
N LYS A 142 -14.92 7.45 4.85
CA LYS A 142 -16.19 7.03 4.24
C LYS A 142 -16.00 6.87 2.73
N LEU A 143 -15.68 5.65 2.31
CA LEU A 143 -15.39 5.31 0.92
C LEU A 143 -16.14 4.02 0.52
N ASN A 144 -16.67 3.98 -0.70
CA ASN A 144 -17.24 2.77 -1.27
C ASN A 144 -16.17 1.94 -2.02
N LEU A 145 -16.31 0.61 -2.04
CA LEU A 145 -15.34 -0.28 -2.68
C LEU A 145 -15.07 0.08 -4.16
N ARG A 146 -16.11 0.45 -4.92
CA ARG A 146 -15.96 0.87 -6.33
C ARG A 146 -15.10 2.13 -6.46
N ALA A 147 -15.27 3.10 -5.57
CA ALA A 147 -14.46 4.30 -5.55
C ALA A 147 -12.99 4.00 -5.17
N PHE A 148 -12.78 3.05 -4.26
CA PHE A 148 -11.44 2.55 -3.93
C PHE A 148 -10.75 1.89 -5.12
N ILE A 149 -11.46 1.02 -5.85
CA ILE A 149 -10.94 0.41 -7.10
C ILE A 149 -10.59 1.50 -8.13
N GLY A 150 -11.45 2.50 -8.30
CA GLY A 150 -11.17 3.63 -9.20
C GLY A 150 -9.92 4.44 -8.80
N ARG A 151 -9.60 4.54 -7.49
CA ARG A 151 -8.36 5.18 -7.01
C ARG A 151 -7.12 4.40 -7.38
N ILE A 152 -7.21 3.06 -7.35
CA ILE A 152 -6.14 2.15 -7.78
C ILE A 152 -5.93 2.28 -9.29
N GLU A 153 -7.00 2.28 -10.08
CA GLU A 153 -6.94 2.41 -11.54
C GLU A 153 -6.32 3.75 -11.97
N LYS A 154 -6.66 4.83 -11.27
CA LYS A 154 -6.08 6.17 -11.48
C LYS A 154 -4.67 6.34 -10.90
N ARG A 155 -4.04 5.26 -10.40
CA ARG A 155 -2.70 5.25 -9.77
C ARG A 155 -2.54 6.19 -8.58
N SER A 156 -3.65 6.63 -7.97
CA SER A 156 -3.62 7.46 -6.75
C SER A 156 -3.29 6.64 -5.50
N ILE A 157 -3.58 5.34 -5.54
CA ILE A 157 -3.14 4.36 -4.56
C ILE A 157 -2.17 3.42 -5.29
N PRO A 158 -0.91 3.30 -4.84
CA PRO A 158 0.05 2.44 -5.49
C PRO A 158 -0.36 0.97 -5.36
N SER A 159 -0.22 0.22 -6.44
CA SER A 159 -0.57 -1.20 -6.48
C SER A 159 0.23 -1.88 -7.57
N ILE A 160 0.36 -3.21 -7.45
CA ILE A 160 1.04 -4.05 -8.43
C ILE A 160 0.19 -5.27 -8.76
N LYS A 161 0.22 -5.72 -10.02
CA LYS A 161 -0.39 -6.98 -10.44
C LYS A 161 0.64 -8.09 -10.32
N ILE A 162 0.37 -9.09 -9.51
CA ILE A 162 1.24 -10.26 -9.32
C ILE A 162 0.42 -11.50 -9.66
N GLY A 163 0.81 -12.19 -10.73
CA GLY A 163 0.00 -13.23 -11.34
C GLY A 163 -1.34 -12.68 -11.82
N THR A 164 -2.44 -13.26 -11.34
CA THR A 164 -3.81 -12.87 -11.72
C THR A 164 -4.41 -11.81 -10.81
N ALA A 165 -3.81 -11.56 -9.64
CA ALA A 165 -4.37 -10.69 -8.61
C ALA A 165 -3.63 -9.35 -8.52
N ARG A 166 -4.35 -8.32 -8.09
CA ARG A 166 -3.78 -7.01 -7.77
C ARG A 166 -3.56 -6.92 -6.26
N TRP A 167 -2.38 -6.44 -5.89
CA TRP A 167 -1.89 -6.31 -4.52
C TRP A 167 -1.59 -4.86 -4.21
N VAL A 168 -1.91 -4.45 -2.99
CA VAL A 168 -1.70 -3.09 -2.51
C VAL A 168 -0.70 -3.15 -1.34
N PRO A 169 0.44 -2.44 -1.38
CA PRO A 169 1.40 -2.47 -0.28
C PRO A 169 0.75 -2.06 1.04
N ARG A 170 1.01 -2.81 2.12
CA ARG A 170 0.46 -2.47 3.45
C ARG A 170 0.92 -1.09 3.92
N ALA A 171 2.22 -0.82 3.77
CA ALA A 171 2.82 0.46 4.10
C ALA A 171 2.11 1.66 3.43
N ALA A 172 1.63 1.49 2.19
CA ALA A 172 0.89 2.55 1.50
C ALA A 172 -0.49 2.79 2.15
N ILE A 173 -1.21 1.74 2.51
CA ILE A 173 -2.51 1.86 3.17
C ILE A 173 -2.37 2.41 4.59
N ASP A 174 -1.40 1.92 5.36
CA ASP A 174 -1.14 2.40 6.72
C ASP A 174 -0.77 3.89 6.71
N SER A 175 0.03 4.32 5.74
CA SER A 175 0.37 5.73 5.54
C SER A 175 -0.86 6.56 5.13
N LEU A 176 -1.72 6.04 4.26
CA LEU A 176 -2.97 6.73 3.88
C LEU A 176 -3.94 6.84 5.07
N VAL A 177 -4.01 5.82 5.92
CA VAL A 177 -4.77 5.84 7.17
C VAL A 177 -4.24 6.94 8.10
N HIS A 178 -2.92 7.03 8.27
CA HIS A 178 -2.28 8.10 9.04
C HIS A 178 -2.61 9.50 8.48
N VAL A 179 -2.48 9.67 7.16
CA VAL A 179 -2.80 10.92 6.47
C VAL A 179 -4.26 11.30 6.69
N ASN A 180 -5.21 10.38 6.52
CA ASN A 180 -6.64 10.65 6.75
C ASN A 180 -6.97 11.00 8.21
N LYS A 181 -6.19 10.49 9.18
CA LYS A 181 -6.36 10.86 10.60
C LYS A 181 -5.81 12.24 10.93
N ASN A 182 -4.69 12.63 10.32
CA ASN A 182 -3.89 13.78 10.76
C ASN A 182 -3.88 14.98 9.79
N TYR A 183 -4.52 14.85 8.63
CA TYR A 183 -4.56 15.87 7.60
C TYR A 183 -6.01 16.11 7.13
N TYR A 184 -6.26 17.33 6.67
CA TYR A 184 -7.48 17.72 5.98
C TYR A 184 -7.24 17.82 4.48
N GLY A 185 -8.21 17.35 3.69
CA GLY A 185 -8.33 17.77 2.30
C GLY A 185 -8.79 19.23 2.21
N VAL A 186 -8.60 19.86 1.05
CA VAL A 186 -8.99 21.27 0.83
C VAL A 186 -10.46 21.53 1.17
N GLY A 187 -11.37 20.65 0.75
CA GLY A 187 -12.80 20.78 1.05
C GLY A 187 -13.07 20.77 2.56
N ASP A 188 -12.54 19.77 3.26
CA ASP A 188 -12.72 19.62 4.70
C ASP A 188 -12.08 20.76 5.49
N ALA A 189 -10.91 21.25 5.04
CA ALA A 189 -10.23 22.39 5.64
C ALA A 189 -11.07 23.67 5.55
N VAL A 190 -11.68 23.93 4.39
CA VAL A 190 -12.56 25.10 4.20
C VAL A 190 -13.83 24.98 5.06
N SER A 191 -14.43 23.79 5.12
CA SER A 191 -15.58 23.53 6.00
C SER A 191 -15.24 23.75 7.48
N THR A 192 -14.05 23.31 7.92
CA THR A 192 -13.56 23.46 9.29
C THR A 192 -13.25 24.92 9.63
N LEU A 193 -12.69 25.69 8.70
CA LEU A 193 -12.50 27.13 8.86
C LEU A 193 -13.85 27.85 9.03
N SER A 194 -14.83 27.52 8.20
CA SER A 194 -16.15 28.13 8.25
C SER A 194 -16.89 27.80 9.55
N SER A 195 -16.79 26.57 10.06
CA SER A 195 -17.45 26.19 11.32
C SER A 195 -16.84 26.88 12.53
N LYS A 196 -15.54 27.21 12.49
CA LYS A 196 -14.84 28.00 13.51
C LYS A 196 -14.97 29.52 13.31
N GLY A 197 -15.86 29.99 12.43
CA GLY A 197 -16.16 31.41 12.23
C GLY A 197 -15.30 32.14 11.20
N VAL A 198 -14.36 31.46 10.55
CA VAL A 198 -13.50 32.04 9.49
C VAL A 198 -14.16 31.87 8.13
N LYS A 199 -14.82 32.92 7.64
CA LYS A 199 -15.48 32.91 6.33
C LYS A 199 -14.48 33.10 5.19
N ILE A 200 -14.02 32.00 4.59
CA ILE A 200 -13.18 32.04 3.39
C ILE A 200 -13.80 31.23 2.24
N LYS A 201 -13.87 31.83 1.05
CA LYS A 201 -14.28 31.11 -0.16
C LYS A 201 -13.20 30.10 -0.56
N ARG A 202 -13.60 28.93 -1.06
CA ARG A 202 -12.68 27.87 -1.52
C ARG A 202 -11.61 28.37 -2.50
N ASN A 203 -12.00 29.13 -3.53
CA ASN A 203 -11.04 29.67 -4.52
C ASN A 203 -10.01 30.61 -3.88
N ALA A 204 -10.40 31.37 -2.85
CA ALA A 204 -9.48 32.24 -2.14
C ALA A 204 -8.51 31.43 -1.27
N PHE A 205 -8.97 30.34 -0.68
CA PHE A 205 -8.15 29.39 0.07
C PHE A 205 -7.15 28.66 -0.83
N GLU A 206 -7.60 28.16 -1.99
CA GLU A 206 -6.74 27.51 -2.99
C GLU A 206 -5.65 28.45 -3.51
N ARG A 207 -5.96 29.73 -3.78
CA ARG A 207 -4.94 30.74 -4.13
C ARG A 207 -3.90 30.97 -3.04
N ARG A 208 -4.23 30.77 -1.76
CA ARG A 208 -3.25 30.87 -0.66
C ARG A 208 -2.32 29.66 -0.64
N LEU A 209 -2.83 28.47 -0.98
CA LEU A 209 -2.03 27.27 -1.19
C LEU A 209 -1.10 27.43 -2.40
N ASP A 210 -1.61 27.96 -3.53
CA ASP A 210 -0.82 28.19 -4.75
C ASP A 210 0.33 29.17 -4.49
N ARG A 211 0.10 30.17 -3.64
CA ARG A 211 1.10 31.16 -3.22
C ARG A 211 1.97 30.69 -2.06
N ASN A 212 1.92 29.40 -1.69
CA ASN A 212 2.67 28.80 -0.60
C ASN A 212 2.53 29.51 0.76
N ARG A 213 1.40 30.18 1.01
CA ARG A 213 1.12 30.86 2.29
C ARG A 213 0.67 29.89 3.38
N ILE A 214 0.14 28.75 2.95
CA ILE A 214 -0.29 27.65 3.81
C ILE A 214 0.52 26.41 3.37
N PRO A 215 1.39 25.89 4.25
CA PRO A 215 2.12 24.66 4.01
C PRO A 215 1.16 23.49 3.73
N HIS A 216 1.44 22.73 2.68
CA HIS A 216 0.64 21.57 2.29
C HIS A 216 1.49 20.54 1.56
N ASP A 217 0.99 19.31 1.51
CA ASP A 217 1.60 18.20 0.77
C ASP A 217 0.66 17.70 -0.32
N LYS A 218 1.20 17.35 -1.48
CA LYS A 218 0.44 16.71 -2.56
C LYS A 218 0.56 15.20 -2.45
N ILE A 219 -0.56 14.51 -2.22
CA ILE A 219 -0.64 13.05 -2.06
C ILE A 219 -1.77 12.54 -2.97
N GLY A 220 -1.46 11.61 -3.88
CA GLY A 220 -2.45 11.03 -4.80
C GLY A 220 -3.22 12.07 -5.63
N GLY A 221 -2.56 13.17 -6.01
CA GLY A 221 -3.17 14.28 -6.74
C GLY A 221 -3.95 15.29 -5.89
N LYS A 222 -4.16 15.03 -4.60
CA LYS A 222 -4.86 15.92 -3.68
C LYS A 222 -3.89 16.72 -2.82
N ARG A 223 -4.27 17.95 -2.45
CA ARG A 223 -3.54 18.76 -1.46
C ARG A 223 -4.06 18.42 -0.07
N MET A 224 -3.14 18.03 0.80
CA MET A 224 -3.37 17.64 2.18
C MET A 224 -2.70 18.67 3.10
N ILE A 225 -3.44 19.12 4.11
CA ILE A 225 -3.02 20.17 5.04
C ILE A 225 -3.02 19.56 6.43
N ALA A 226 -1.90 19.61 7.14
CA ALA A 226 -1.84 19.05 8.49
C ALA A 226 -2.84 19.77 9.41
N LYS A 227 -3.48 19.02 10.31
CA LYS A 227 -4.47 19.58 11.24
C LYS A 227 -3.91 20.75 12.05
N GLU A 228 -2.70 20.60 12.59
CA GLU A 228 -2.01 21.67 13.33
C GLU A 228 -1.79 22.94 12.50
N VAL A 229 -1.44 22.80 11.21
CA VAL A 229 -1.25 23.94 10.31
C VAL A 229 -2.57 24.66 10.10
N LEU A 230 -3.68 23.92 10.00
CA LEU A 230 -5.01 24.52 9.90
C LEU A 230 -5.41 25.21 11.20
N ASP A 231 -5.13 24.62 12.36
CA ASP A 231 -5.45 25.23 13.66
C ASP A 231 -4.65 26.52 13.92
N GLU A 232 -3.38 26.57 13.48
CA GLU A 232 -2.59 27.80 13.49
C GLU A 232 -3.21 28.86 12.56
N LEU A 233 -3.65 28.47 11.35
CA LEU A 233 -4.34 29.37 10.43
C LEU A 233 -5.60 29.96 11.06
N ILE A 234 -6.43 29.12 11.67
CA ILE A 234 -7.68 29.53 12.33
C ILE A 234 -7.37 30.54 13.43
N SER A 235 -6.40 30.23 14.29
CA SER A 235 -6.02 31.08 15.42
C SER A 235 -5.56 32.47 14.95
N LYS A 236 -4.72 32.52 13.90
CA LYS A 236 -4.24 33.79 13.30
C LYS A 236 -5.37 34.58 12.64
N GLU A 237 -6.30 33.91 11.96
CA GLU A 237 -7.46 34.55 11.31
C GLU A 237 -8.44 35.13 12.34
N LEU A 238 -8.74 34.39 13.41
CA LEU A 238 -9.61 34.86 14.49
C LEU A 238 -9.00 36.06 15.23
N ALA A 239 -7.70 36.01 15.54
CA ALA A 239 -6.99 37.13 16.16
C ALA A 239 -7.00 38.40 15.28
N LEU A 240 -6.96 38.25 13.96
CA LEU A 240 -7.06 39.38 13.03
C LEU A 240 -8.49 39.92 12.93
N ALA A 241 -9.51 39.05 13.03
CA ALA A 241 -10.91 39.47 13.03
C ALA A 241 -11.29 40.25 14.30
N GLN A 242 -10.65 39.93 15.45
CA GLN A 242 -10.89 40.61 16.74
C GLN A 242 -10.12 41.92 16.91
N ARG A 243 -9.12 42.21 16.07
CA ARG A 243 -8.42 43.50 16.15
C ARG A 243 -9.37 44.63 15.76
N PRO A 244 -9.63 45.62 16.65
CA PRO A 244 -10.42 46.77 16.27
C PRO A 244 -9.75 47.44 15.07
N ARG A 245 -10.56 47.81 14.08
CA ARG A 245 -10.11 48.69 13.00
C ARG A 245 -9.82 50.03 13.67
N MET A 246 -8.58 50.26 14.06
CA MET A 246 -8.11 51.62 14.33
C MET A 246 -8.22 52.36 12.99
N ASN A 247 -9.27 53.17 12.89
CA ASN A 247 -9.44 54.15 11.81
C ASN A 247 -8.38 55.24 11.95
#